data_AF-A0A1G9FUV3-F1
#
_entry.id   AF-A0A1G9FUV3-F1
#
_cell.length_a   1.000
_cell.length_b   1.000
_cell.length_c   1.000
_cell.angle_alpha   90.00
_cell.angle_beta   90.00
_cell.angle_gamma   90.00
#
_symmetry.space_group_name_H-M   'P 1'
#
loop_
_entity.id
_entity.type
_entity.pdbx_description
1 polymer ?
#
loop_
_entity_poly.entity_id
_entity_poly.type
_entity_poly.pdbx_seq_one_letter_code
_entity_poly.pdbx_strand_id
1 'polypeptide(L)'
;MKTPYRKKMTIFLVICLMSILGIIISSIILINTNGMDQRLQGWVNLLWLPLVILFLIVDRICVRKFGVKAVNKVELYILSIVIILLLINWIRLQLQK
;
A
#
# COMPACT_ATOMS: atom_id res chain seq x y z
N MET A 1 7.51 35.36 0.74
CA MET A 1 6.47 34.34 0.96
C MET A 1 7.09 32.96 0.77
N LYS A 2 7.59 32.31 1.84
CA LYS A 2 8.25 30.99 1.77
C LYS A 2 7.18 29.91 1.79
N THR A 3 7.05 29.13 0.73
CA THR A 3 6.24 27.92 0.67
C THR A 3 7.05 26.74 1.26
N PRO A 4 6.71 26.18 2.44
CA PRO A 4 7.46 25.07 3.02
C PRO A 4 6.87 23.70 2.65
N TYR A 5 6.21 23.56 1.50
CA TYR A 5 5.55 22.31 1.08
C TYR A 5 6.45 21.37 0.26
N ARG A 6 7.68 21.77 -0.08
CA ARG A 6 8.64 20.92 -0.79
C ARG A 6 9.43 20.04 0.18
N LYS A 7 9.46 18.73 -0.10
CA LYS A 7 10.37 17.68 0.41
C LYS A 7 9.99 16.93 1.71
N LYS A 8 8.77 16.38 1.80
CA LYS A 8 8.48 15.23 2.70
C LYS A 8 7.49 14.22 2.08
N MET A 9 7.65 13.91 0.79
CA MET A 9 7.00 12.74 0.18
C MET A 9 7.92 11.54 0.36
N THR A 10 7.48 10.58 1.18
CA THR A 10 8.07 9.24 1.28
C THR A 10 7.55 8.37 0.15
N ILE A 11 8.35 7.39 -0.29
CA ILE A 11 7.93 6.42 -1.30
C ILE A 11 6.69 5.66 -0.79
N PHE A 12 6.64 5.35 0.49
CA PHE A 12 5.52 4.67 1.12
C PHE A 12 4.23 5.50 1.14
N LEU A 13 4.33 6.83 1.23
CA LEU A 13 3.17 7.69 1.11
C LEU A 13 2.56 7.62 -0.29
N VAL A 14 3.39 7.68 -1.32
CA VAL A 14 2.93 7.59 -2.71
C VAL A 14 2.29 6.22 -2.97
N ILE A 15 2.92 5.14 -2.47
CA ILE A 15 2.37 3.79 -2.56
C ILE A 15 1.04 3.69 -1.82
N CYS A 16 0.95 4.14 -0.57
CA CYS A 16 -0.32 4.14 0.18
C CYS A 16 -1.43 4.93 -0.54
N LEU A 17 -1.11 6.08 -1.13
CA LEU A 17 -2.08 6.87 -1.87
C LEU A 17 -2.59 6.12 -3.11
N MET A 18 -1.68 5.49 -3.86
CA MET A 18 -2.01 4.63 -5.00
C MET A 18 -2.84 3.42 -4.56
N SER A 19 -2.52 2.81 -3.43
CA SER A 19 -3.26 1.68 -2.86
C SER A 19 -4.69 2.06 -2.50
N ILE A 20 -4.90 3.22 -1.87
CA ILE A 20 -6.24 3.72 -1.52
C ILE A 20 -7.08 3.90 -2.79
N LEU A 21 -6.53 4.54 -3.83
CA LEU A 21 -7.22 4.70 -5.11
C LEU A 21 -7.54 3.35 -5.75
N GLY A 22 -6.58 2.42 -5.76
CA GLY A 22 -6.77 1.07 -6.31
C GLY A 22 -7.85 0.28 -5.58
N ILE A 23 -7.87 0.32 -4.25
CA ILE A 23 -8.90 -0.34 -3.43
C ILE A 23 -10.27 0.23 -3.74
N ILE A 24 -10.42 1.56 -3.77
CA ILE A 24 -11.71 2.22 -4.03
C ILE A 24 -12.21 1.84 -5.43
N ILE A 25 -11.38 1.98 -6.46
CA ILE A 25 -11.76 1.67 -7.85
C ILE A 25 -12.14 0.19 -7.97
N SER A 26 -11.31 -0.71 -7.45
CA SER A 26 -11.57 -2.16 -7.48
C SER A 26 -12.87 -2.52 -6.74
N SER A 27 -13.11 -1.95 -5.57
CA SER A 27 -14.33 -2.15 -4.81
C SER A 27 -15.57 -1.65 -5.56
N ILE A 28 -15.51 -0.49 -6.20
CA ILE A 28 -16.63 0.02 -7.01
C ILE A 28 -16.96 -0.94 -8.14
N ILE A 29 -15.96 -1.44 -8.86
CA ILE A 29 -16.15 -2.39 -9.97
C ILE A 29 -16.79 -3.68 -9.45
N LEU A 30 -16.26 -4.27 -8.37
CA LEU A 30 -16.75 -5.53 -7.80
C LEU A 30 -18.18 -5.42 -7.26
N ILE A 31 -18.51 -4.32 -6.58
CA ILE A 31 -19.87 -4.09 -6.03
C ILE A 31 -20.91 -3.94 -7.15
N ASN A 32 -20.50 -3.39 -8.30
CA ASN A 32 -21.38 -3.19 -9.44
C ASN A 32 -21.49 -4.43 -10.35
N THR A 33 -20.82 -5.52 -10.01
CA THR A 33 -20.92 -6.79 -10.75
C THR A 33 -22.15 -7.58 -10.30
N ASN A 34 -22.78 -8.36 -11.20
CA ASN A 34 -24.02 -9.09 -10.90
C ASN A 34 -23.83 -10.33 -9.99
N GLY A 35 -22.59 -10.81 -9.81
CA GLY A 35 -22.30 -11.96 -8.96
C GLY A 35 -22.34 -11.62 -7.46
N MET A 36 -23.06 -12.42 -6.66
CA MET A 36 -23.11 -12.25 -5.20
C MET A 36 -21.73 -12.34 -4.55
N ASP A 37 -20.89 -13.28 -5.00
CA ASP A 37 -19.53 -13.48 -4.46
C ASP A 37 -18.62 -12.28 -4.75
N GLN A 38 -18.71 -11.73 -5.96
CA GLN A 38 -17.94 -10.56 -6.39
C GLN A 38 -18.36 -9.31 -5.62
N ARG A 39 -19.67 -9.15 -5.38
CA ARG A 39 -20.18 -8.07 -4.53
C ARG A 39 -19.65 -8.14 -3.12
N LEU A 40 -19.72 -9.32 -2.50
CA LEU A 40 -19.19 -9.54 -1.15
C LEU A 40 -17.68 -9.24 -1.09
N GLN A 41 -16.92 -9.69 -2.09
CA GLN A 41 -15.49 -9.41 -2.18
C GLN A 41 -15.20 -7.91 -2.31
N GLY A 42 -16.06 -7.13 -2.99
CA GLY A 42 -15.93 -5.68 -3.07
C GLY A 42 -16.10 -4.98 -1.71
N TRP A 43 -17.06 -5.45 -0.89
CA TRP A 43 -17.25 -4.99 0.49
C TRP A 43 -16.10 -5.38 1.41
N VAL A 44 -15.61 -6.62 1.29
CA VAL A 44 -14.42 -7.08 2.03
C VAL A 44 -13.20 -6.25 1.65
N ASN A 45 -13.04 -5.90 0.38
CA ASN A 45 -11.94 -5.05 -0.09
C ASN A 45 -12.03 -3.64 0.52
N LEU A 46 -13.24 -3.12 0.76
CA LEU A 46 -13.46 -1.85 1.45
C LEU A 46 -13.10 -1.90 2.94
N LEU A 47 -13.26 -3.06 3.59
CA LEU A 47 -12.81 -3.29 4.98
C LEU A 47 -11.30 -3.21 5.16
N TRP A 48 -10.50 -3.28 4.09
CA TRP A 48 -9.05 -3.05 4.14
C TRP A 48 -8.66 -1.57 4.16
N LEU A 49 -9.57 -0.66 3.80
CA LEU A 49 -9.31 0.78 3.75
C LEU A 49 -8.82 1.36 5.10
N PRO A 50 -9.44 1.02 6.26
CA PRO A 50 -8.96 1.49 7.57
C PRO A 50 -7.54 1.01 7.89
N LEU A 51 -7.18 -0.20 7.43
CA LEU A 51 -5.85 -0.75 7.62
C LEU A 51 -4.80 0.09 6.89
N VAL A 52 -5.07 0.48 5.64
CA VAL A 52 -4.18 1.34 4.85
C VAL A 52 -4.06 2.74 5.46
N ILE A 53 -5.16 3.28 6.00
CA ILE A 53 -5.15 4.56 6.71
C ILE A 53 -4.28 4.49 7.98
N LEU A 54 -4.35 3.38 8.73
CA LEU A 54 -3.51 3.16 9.91
C LEU A 54 -2.03 3.15 9.54
N PHE A 55 -1.66 2.45 8.46
CA PHE A 55 -0.29 2.45 7.92
C PHE A 55 0.20 3.86 7.57
N LEU A 56 -0.66 4.69 6.97
CA LEU A 56 -0.34 6.08 6.63
C LEU A 56 -0.08 6.93 7.87
N ILE A 57 -0.86 6.75 8.95
CA ILE A 57 -0.64 7.46 10.21
C ILE A 57 0.71 7.06 10.82
N VAL A 58 1.03 5.77 10.86
CA VAL A 58 2.30 5.26 11.39
C VAL A 58 3.48 5.80 10.59
N ASP A 59 3.41 5.79 9.25
CA ASP A 59 4.43 6.39 8.39
C ASP A 59 4.68 7.86 8.77
N ARG A 60 3.61 8.67 8.87
CA ARG A 60 3.74 10.09 9.21
C ARG A 60 4.35 10.31 10.60
N ILE A 61 4.02 9.48 11.58
CA ILE A 61 4.65 9.52 12.91
C ILE A 61 6.14 9.18 12.81
N CYS A 62 6.49 8.14 12.06
CA CYS A 62 7.86 7.70 11.87
C CYS A 62 8.72 8.76 11.16
N VAL A 63 8.19 9.37 10.09
CA VAL A 63 8.83 10.46 9.34
C VAL A 63 9.02 11.71 10.20
N ARG A 64 8.06 12.01 11.09
CA ARG A 64 8.19 13.13 12.04
C ARG A 64 9.26 12.86 13.09
N LYS A 65 9.40 11.62 13.56
CA LYS A 65 10.33 11.24 14.64
C LYS A 65 11.76 10.99 14.18
N PHE A 66 11.96 10.30 13.05
CA PHE A 66 13.28 9.87 12.56
C PHE A 66 13.78 10.65 11.34
N GLY A 67 12.92 11.46 10.74
CA GLY A 67 13.23 12.23 9.53
C GLY A 67 13.11 11.41 8.24
N VAL A 68 12.87 12.11 7.12
CA VAL A 68 12.52 11.50 5.83
C VAL A 68 13.62 10.58 5.29
N LYS A 69 14.90 10.93 5.47
CA LYS A 69 16.02 10.16 4.91
C LYS A 69 16.17 8.78 5.54
N ALA A 70 16.00 8.67 6.86
CA ALA A 70 16.12 7.41 7.58
C ALA A 70 14.94 6.50 7.27
N VAL A 71 13.72 7.04 7.33
CA VAL A 71 12.49 6.28 7.04
C VAL A 71 12.47 5.77 5.60
N ASN A 72 12.79 6.62 4.62
CA ASN A 72 12.84 6.21 3.22
C ASN A 72 13.87 5.08 2.97
N LYS A 73 14.97 5.02 3.74
CA LYS A 73 15.94 3.93 3.64
C LYS A 73 15.35 2.61 4.14
N VAL A 74 14.67 2.64 5.30
CA VAL A 74 14.00 1.48 5.88
C VAL A 74 12.86 1.00 4.98
N GLU A 75 12.04 1.91 4.45
CA GLU A 75 10.99 1.60 3.48
C GLU A 75 11.54 0.87 2.25
N LEU A 76 12.69 1.31 1.73
CA LEU A 76 13.33 0.68 0.57
C LEU A 76 13.83 -0.74 0.89
N TYR A 77 14.36 -0.96 2.11
CA TYR A 77 14.71 -2.32 2.56
C TYR A 77 13.48 -3.22 2.66
N ILE A 78 12.39 -2.74 3.27
CA ILE A 78 11.14 -3.49 3.39
C ILE A 78 10.62 -3.86 2.00
N LEU A 79 10.57 -2.88 1.09
CA LEU A 79 10.09 -3.09 -0.28
C LEU A 79 10.97 -4.10 -1.04
N SER A 80 12.29 -4.02 -0.87
CA SER A 80 13.22 -4.98 -1.48
C SER A 80 13.02 -6.39 -0.95
N ILE A 81 12.85 -6.56 0.37
CA ILE A 81 12.57 -7.86 1.00
C ILE A 81 11.26 -8.44 0.47
N VAL A 82 10.20 -7.63 0.37
CA VAL A 82 8.90 -8.07 -0.17
C VAL A 82 9.03 -8.54 -1.62
N ILE A 83 9.76 -7.79 -2.47
CA ILE A 83 10.01 -8.19 -3.87
C ILE A 83 10.77 -9.52 -3.93
N ILE A 84 11.81 -9.70 -3.12
CA ILE A 84 12.58 -10.96 -3.06
C ILE A 84 11.67 -12.11 -2.63
N LEU A 85 10.82 -11.90 -1.63
CA LEU A 85 9.92 -12.92 -1.10
C LEU A 85 8.85 -13.33 -2.14
N LEU A 86 8.32 -12.36 -2.90
CA LEU A 86 7.43 -12.63 -4.04
C LEU A 86 8.13 -13.42 -5.14
N LEU A 87 9.38 -13.10 -5.47
CA LEU A 87 10.17 -13.83 -6.47
C LEU A 87 10.41 -15.28 -6.03
N ILE A 88 10.81 -15.49 -4.77
CA ILE A 88 11.01 -16.85 -4.23
C ILE A 88 9.70 -17.64 -4.28
N ASN A 89 8.59 -17.03 -3.86
CA ASN A 89 7.29 -17.70 -3.88
C ASN A 89 6.84 -18.01 -5.32
N TRP A 90 7.10 -17.12 -6.26
CA TRP A 90 6.83 -17.35 -7.68
C TRP A 90 7.63 -18.53 -8.24
N ILE A 91 8.94 -18.58 -7.96
CA ILE A 91 9.80 -19.70 -8.37
C ILE A 91 9.30 -21.02 -7.76
N ARG A 92 8.94 -21.01 -6.47
CA ARG A 92 8.35 -22.18 -5.81
C ARG A 92 7.07 -22.64 -6.50
N LEU A 93 6.18 -21.72 -6.86
CA LEU A 93 4.94 -22.04 -7.58
C LEU A 93 5.20 -22.64 -8.97
N GLN A 94 6.23 -22.17 -9.69
CA GLN A 94 6.62 -22.74 -10.98
C GLN A 94 7.22 -24.15 -10.84
N LEU A 95 7.97 -24.41 -9.76
CA LEU A 95 8.56 -25.73 -9.48
C LEU A 95 7.54 -26.78 -9.00
N GLN A 96 6.39 -26.34 -8.47
CA GLN A 96 5.28 -27.23 -8.06
C GLN A 96 4.31 -27.54 -9.21
N LYS A 97 4.57 -27.00 -10.40
CA LYS A 97 3.78 -27.19 -11.61
C LYS A 97 4.44 -28.23 -12.51
#